data_AF-A0A935L699-F1
#
_entry.id   AF-A0A935L699-F1
#
_cell.length_a   1.000
_cell.length_b   1.000
_cell.length_c   1.000
_cell.angle_alpha   90.00
_cell.angle_beta   90.00
_cell.angle_gamma   90.00
#
_symmetry.space_group_name_H-M   'P 1'
#
loop_
_entity.id
_entity.type
_entity.pdbx_description
1 polymer ?
#
loop_
_entity_poly.entity_id
_entity_poly.type
_entity_poly.pdbx_seq_one_letter_code
_entity_poly.pdbx_strand_id
1 'polypeptide(L)'
;MKRVTNLLAWGVVAIIGALAVLNWSTLTAPAPLNLVIAQVQAPLGVVLLGLAAMLAGLFLIASLGNQIGSLLETRRLLKEIQRVQELADKAEVSRIESLHRLIADEFRSLHERLDSARPAAAPAIGSLDATHER
;
A
#
# COMPACT_ATOMS: atom_id res chain seq x y z
N MET A 1 -16.76 2.02 2.01
CA MET A 1 -17.53 1.25 3.03
C MET A 1 -17.45 1.86 4.43
N LYS A 2 -16.25 2.12 4.98
CA LYS A 2 -16.08 2.68 6.35
C LYS A 2 -16.84 4.00 6.61
N ARG A 3 -16.94 4.90 5.61
CA ARG A 3 -17.72 6.15 5.71
C ARG A 3 -19.22 5.89 5.92
N VAL A 4 -19.78 4.89 5.22
CA VAL A 4 -21.18 4.50 5.35
C VAL A 4 -21.42 3.87 6.73
N THR A 5 -20.52 3.00 7.20
CA THR A 5 -20.60 2.40 8.54
C THR A 5 -20.53 3.46 9.65
N ASN A 6 -19.66 4.46 9.52
CA ASN A 6 -19.56 5.53 10.52
C ASN A 6 -20.82 6.41 10.50
N LEU A 7 -21.31 6.79 9.31
CA LEU A 7 -22.57 7.53 9.18
C LEU A 7 -23.77 6.74 9.74
N LEU A 8 -23.82 5.43 9.50
CA LEU A 8 -24.83 4.54 10.06
C LEU A 8 -24.73 4.49 11.59
N ALA A 9 -23.53 4.35 12.15
CA ALA A 9 -23.31 4.36 13.59
C ALA A 9 -23.76 5.68 14.23
N TRP A 10 -23.41 6.82 13.63
CA TRP A 10 -23.90 8.14 14.06
C TRP A 10 -25.42 8.26 13.96
N GLY A 11 -26.02 7.75 12.89
CA GLY A 11 -27.47 7.70 12.72
C GLY A 11 -28.16 6.86 13.81
N VAL A 12 -27.62 5.68 14.12
CA VAL A 12 -28.13 4.81 15.19
C VAL A 12 -28.04 5.51 16.55
N VAL A 13 -26.92 6.15 16.87
CA VAL A 13 -26.75 6.90 18.12
C VAL A 13 -27.76 8.05 18.21
N ALA A 14 -27.98 8.79 17.12
CA ALA A 14 -28.97 9.87 17.08
C ALA A 14 -30.40 9.35 17.29
N ILE A 15 -30.76 8.21 16.67
CA ILE A 15 -32.08 7.57 16.85
C ILE A 15 -32.25 7.11 18.29
N ILE A 16 -31.25 6.46 18.89
CA ILE A 16 -31.29 6.03 20.29
C ILE A 16 -31.46 7.23 21.22
N GLY A 17 -30.71 8.32 20.99
CA GLY A 17 -30.84 9.56 21.76
C GLY A 17 -32.22 10.19 21.63
N ALA A 18 -32.77 10.26 20.42
CA ALA A 18 -34.11 10.78 20.17
C ALA A 18 -35.19 9.93 20.87
N LEU A 19 -35.10 8.60 20.78
CA LEU A 19 -36.00 7.69 21.49
C LEU A 19 -35.88 7.86 23.01
N ALA A 20 -34.69 8.08 23.54
CA ALA A 20 -34.48 8.28 24.96
C ALA A 20 -35.10 9.57 25.49
N VAL A 21 -34.97 10.68 24.74
CA VAL A 21 -35.62 11.95 25.08
C VAL A 21 -37.14 11.84 24.97
N LEU A 22 -37.64 11.16 23.93
CA LEU A 22 -39.08 10.99 23.73
C LEU A 22 -39.72 10.08 24.78
N ASN A 23 -39.00 9.05 25.23
CA ASN A 23 -39.43 8.09 26.25
C ASN A 23 -38.89 8.43 27.65
N TRP A 24 -38.56 9.70 27.90
CA TRP A 24 -37.93 10.14 29.15
C TRP A 24 -38.74 9.77 30.39
N SER A 25 -40.06 10.00 30.36
CA SER A 25 -40.96 9.68 31.47
C SER A 25 -40.94 8.20 31.83
N THR A 26 -40.96 7.31 30.82
CA THR A 26 -40.89 5.85 30.98
C THR A 26 -39.53 5.40 31.49
N LEU A 27 -38.44 6.03 31.04
CA LEU A 27 -37.08 5.70 31.48
C LEU A 27 -36.82 6.12 32.94
N THR A 28 -37.44 7.22 33.38
CA THR A 28 -37.37 7.73 34.76
C THR A 28 -38.32 7.02 35.73
N ALA A 29 -39.17 6.12 35.23
CA ALA A 29 -40.10 5.38 36.08
C ALA A 29 -39.33 4.52 37.11
N PRO A 30 -39.64 4.64 38.42
CA PRO A 30 -38.98 3.84 39.44
C PRO A 30 -39.26 2.35 39.22
N ALA A 31 -38.21 1.55 39.07
CA ALA A 31 -38.32 0.11 38.95
C ALA A 31 -37.49 -0.56 40.06
N PRO A 32 -37.97 -1.69 40.63
CA PRO A 32 -37.16 -2.47 41.54
C PRO A 32 -35.99 -3.09 40.76
N LEU A 33 -34.77 -2.65 41.07
CA LEU A 33 -33.54 -3.14 40.44
C LEU A 33 -32.88 -4.16 41.36
N ASN A 34 -32.83 -5.42 40.92
CA ASN A 34 -32.16 -6.48 41.66
C ASN A 34 -30.71 -6.61 41.16
N LEU A 35 -29.75 -6.10 41.93
CA LEU A 35 -28.31 -6.16 41.65
C LEU A 35 -27.68 -7.49 42.11
N VAL A 36 -28.43 -8.61 42.11
CA VAL A 36 -28.00 -9.95 42.58
C VAL A 36 -27.71 -10.02 44.10
N ILE A 37 -27.14 -8.97 44.68
CA ILE A 37 -26.72 -8.84 46.09
C ILE A 37 -27.58 -7.82 46.85
N ALA A 38 -28.23 -6.88 46.13
CA ALA A 38 -29.03 -5.82 46.74
C ALA A 38 -30.20 -5.41 45.83
N GLN A 39 -31.35 -5.09 46.42
CA GLN A 39 -32.48 -4.49 45.70
C GLN A 39 -32.48 -2.98 45.92
N VAL A 40 -32.31 -2.23 44.84
CA VAL A 40 -32.31 -0.76 44.86
C VAL A 40 -33.47 -0.29 43.99
N GLN A 41 -34.28 0.63 44.48
CA GLN A 41 -35.24 1.34 43.64
C GLN A 41 -34.50 2.44 42.88
N ALA A 42 -34.24 2.16 41.61
CA ALA A 42 -33.63 3.10 40.69
C ALA A 42 -34.38 3.04 39.35
N PRO A 43 -34.44 4.16 38.60
CA PRO A 43 -34.97 4.11 37.25
C PRO A 43 -34.08 3.23 36.38
N LEU A 44 -34.51 1.97 36.17
CA LEU A 44 -33.80 0.97 35.36
C LEU A 44 -33.46 1.54 33.98
N GLY A 45 -34.38 2.29 33.39
CA GLY A 45 -34.21 2.90 32.08
C GLY A 45 -33.02 3.84 31.99
N VAL A 46 -32.84 4.70 32.99
CA VAL A 46 -31.71 5.67 33.02
C VAL A 46 -30.37 4.93 33.19
N VAL A 47 -30.32 3.90 34.04
CA VAL A 47 -29.10 3.11 34.26
C VAL A 47 -28.69 2.37 32.98
N LEU A 48 -29.64 1.71 32.31
CA LEU A 48 -29.40 0.97 31.08
C LEU A 48 -29.02 1.90 29.92
N LEU A 49 -29.66 3.07 29.84
CA LEU A 49 -29.32 4.10 28.87
C LEU A 49 -27.90 4.64 29.08
N GLY A 50 -27.51 4.89 30.33
CA GLY A 50 -26.15 5.33 30.67
C GLY A 50 -25.09 4.30 30.26
N LEU A 51 -25.31 3.02 30.57
CA LEU A 51 -24.41 1.94 30.14
C LEU A 51 -24.34 1.83 28.61
N ALA A 52 -25.48 1.86 27.93
CA ALA A 52 -25.54 1.79 26.48
C ALA A 52 -24.80 2.97 25.82
N ALA A 53 -25.01 4.18 26.32
CA ALA A 53 -24.33 5.38 25.84
C ALA A 53 -22.82 5.31 26.08
N MET A 54 -22.37 4.82 27.24
CA MET A 54 -20.96 4.62 27.55
C MET A 54 -20.29 3.60 26.61
N LEU A 55 -20.93 2.45 26.38
CA LEU A 55 -20.45 1.43 25.44
C LEU A 55 -20.40 1.95 24.01
N ALA A 56 -21.45 2.66 23.57
CA ALA A 56 -21.49 3.29 22.27
C ALA A 56 -20.36 4.31 22.10
N GLY A 57 -20.14 5.18 23.10
CA GLY A 57 -19.04 6.13 23.12
C GLY A 57 -17.67 5.45 23.02
N LEU A 58 -17.44 4.39 23.78
CA LEU A 58 -16.20 3.62 23.74
C LEU A 58 -15.96 2.99 22.36
N PHE A 59 -17.02 2.43 21.76
CA PHE A 59 -16.98 1.86 20.42
C PHE A 59 -16.67 2.93 19.36
N LEU A 60 -17.24 4.13 19.48
CA LEU A 60 -16.94 5.26 18.60
C LEU A 60 -15.47 5.68 18.71
N ILE A 61 -14.94 5.83 19.93
CA ILE A 61 -13.53 6.19 20.17
C ILE A 61 -12.58 5.14 19.57
N ALA A 62 -12.86 3.86 19.81
CA ALA A 62 -12.06 2.76 19.27
C ALA A 62 -12.12 2.70 17.74
N SER A 63 -13.29 2.94 17.14
CA SER A 63 -13.50 2.99 15.70
C SER A 63 -12.66 4.10 15.03
N LEU A 64 -12.52 5.26 15.70
CA LEU A 64 -11.67 6.36 15.24
C LEU A 64 -10.18 5.98 15.32
N GLY A 65 -9.74 5.35 16.42
CA GLY A 65 -8.34 4.92 16.60
C GLY A 65 -7.87 3.89 15.57
N ASN A 66 -8.76 2.99 15.15
CA ASN A 66 -8.43 1.92 14.20
C ASN A 66 -8.07 2.43 12.78
N GLN A 67 -8.32 3.70 12.46
CA GLN A 67 -7.94 4.28 11.17
C GLN A 67 -6.43 4.56 11.06
N ILE A 68 -5.76 4.84 12.18
CA ILE A 68 -4.33 5.22 12.20
C ILE A 68 -3.44 4.03 11.83
N GLY A 69 -3.79 2.82 12.25
CA GLY A 69 -3.05 1.59 11.92
C GLY A 69 -3.04 1.28 10.42
N SER A 70 -4.17 1.45 9.73
CA SER A 70 -4.28 1.11 8.31
C SER A 70 -3.49 2.04 7.37
N LEU A 71 -3.24 3.29 7.77
CA LEU A 71 -2.40 4.23 7.01
C LEU A 71 -0.90 3.97 7.23
N LEU A 72 -0.53 3.49 8.42
CA LEU A 72 0.83 3.04 8.72
C LEU A 72 1.18 1.77 7.94
N GLU A 73 0.22 0.86 7.79
CA GLU A 73 0.38 -0.36 6.99
C GLU A 73 0.51 -0.05 5.49
N THR A 74 -0.27 0.93 4.98
CA THR A 74 -0.12 1.44 3.61
C THR A 74 1.25 2.12 3.38
N ARG A 75 1.75 2.89 4.36
CA ARG A 75 3.11 3.48 4.29
C ARG A 75 4.21 2.42 4.35
N ARG A 76 4.02 1.35 5.11
CA ARG A 76 4.95 0.20 5.15
C ARG A 76 4.93 -0.55 3.82
N LEU A 77 3.76 -0.80 3.24
CA LEU A 77 3.60 -1.42 1.92
C LEU A 77 4.20 -0.56 0.79
N LEU A 78 4.07 0.78 0.83
CA LEU A 78 4.76 1.66 -0.13
C LEU A 78 6.28 1.65 0.04
N LYS A 79 6.78 1.57 1.27
CA LYS A 79 8.24 1.41 1.52
C LYS A 79 8.75 0.06 1.03
N GLU A 80 7.92 -0.97 1.08
CA GLU A 80 8.25 -2.30 0.59
C GLU A 80 8.24 -2.34 -0.95
N ILE A 81 7.27 -1.67 -1.60
CA ILE A 81 7.26 -1.48 -3.07
C ILE A 81 8.46 -0.63 -3.52
N GLN A 82 8.80 0.44 -2.81
CA GLN A 82 9.99 1.25 -3.12
C GLN A 82 11.29 0.46 -2.97
N ARG A 83 11.41 -0.40 -1.95
CA ARG A 83 12.57 -1.28 -1.80
C ARG A 83 12.65 -2.34 -2.88
N VAL A 84 11.53 -2.92 -3.29
CA VAL A 84 11.48 -3.90 -4.39
C VAL A 84 11.81 -3.23 -5.72
N GLN A 85 11.37 -1.98 -5.93
CA GLN A 85 11.66 -1.22 -7.15
C GLN A 85 13.12 -0.76 -7.22
N GLU A 86 13.72 -0.32 -6.11
CA GLU A 86 15.14 0.03 -6.06
C GLU A 86 16.05 -1.19 -6.26
N LEU A 87 15.63 -2.36 -5.77
CA LEU A 87 16.31 -3.64 -6.04
C LEU A 87 16.12 -4.11 -7.48
N ALA A 88 14.94 -3.88 -8.08
CA ALA A 88 14.64 -4.22 -9.47
C ALA A 88 15.39 -3.32 -10.47
N ASP A 89 15.36 -2.00 -10.29
CA ASP A 89 16.04 -1.03 -11.16
C ASP A 89 17.56 -1.25 -11.15
N LYS A 90 18.13 -1.53 -9.98
CA LYS A 90 19.57 -1.81 -9.85
C LYS A 90 19.96 -3.14 -10.50
N ALA A 91 19.07 -4.13 -10.49
CA ALA A 91 19.27 -5.40 -11.17
C ALA A 91 19.11 -5.27 -12.70
N GLU A 92 18.18 -4.45 -13.18
CA GLU A 92 17.95 -4.22 -14.61
C GLU A 92 19.09 -3.41 -15.25
N VAL A 93 19.56 -2.34 -14.60
CA VAL A 93 20.69 -1.53 -15.10
C VAL A 93 21.97 -2.36 -15.19
N SER A 94 22.24 -3.22 -14.20
CA SER A 94 23.40 -4.13 -14.22
C SER A 94 23.34 -5.14 -15.36
N ARG A 95 22.13 -5.63 -15.69
CA ARG A 95 21.92 -6.58 -16.80
C ARG A 95 22.06 -5.91 -18.17
N ILE A 96 21.62 -4.67 -18.33
CA ILE A 96 21.78 -3.94 -19.58
C ILE A 96 23.26 -3.59 -19.80
N GLU A 97 23.95 -3.16 -18.76
CA GLU A 97 25.39 -2.87 -18.82
C GLU A 97 26.20 -4.15 -19.11
N SER A 98 25.85 -5.29 -18.52
CA SER A 98 26.56 -6.55 -18.78
C SER A 98 26.33 -7.06 -20.20
N LEU A 99 25.11 -6.94 -20.74
CA LEU A 99 24.82 -7.27 -22.14
C LEU A 99 25.55 -6.33 -23.11
N HIS A 100 25.59 -5.04 -22.80
CA HIS A 100 26.29 -4.04 -23.62
C HIS A 100 27.79 -4.33 -23.68
N ARG A 101 28.40 -4.67 -22.54
CA ARG A 101 29.81 -5.06 -22.47
C ARG A 101 30.12 -6.30 -23.29
N LEU A 102 29.27 -7.33 -23.20
CA LEU A 102 29.46 -8.56 -23.98
C LEU A 102 29.43 -8.28 -25.49
N ILE A 103 28.45 -7.49 -25.95
CA ILE A 103 28.31 -7.11 -27.37
C ILE A 103 29.51 -6.29 -27.83
N ALA A 104 29.97 -5.33 -27.02
CA ALA A 104 31.14 -4.52 -27.35
C ALA A 104 32.42 -5.36 -27.46
N ASP A 105 32.57 -6.38 -26.61
CA ASP A 105 33.71 -7.30 -26.64
C ASP A 105 33.67 -8.20 -27.88
N GLU A 106 32.50 -8.74 -28.23
CA GLU A 106 32.34 -9.55 -29.44
C GLU A 106 32.60 -8.73 -30.71
N PHE A 107 32.13 -7.48 -30.78
CA PHE A 107 32.44 -6.58 -31.90
C PHE A 107 33.94 -6.29 -32.02
N ARG A 108 34.63 -6.08 -30.89
CA ARG A 108 36.09 -5.87 -30.86
C ARG A 108 36.82 -7.11 -31.35
N SER A 109 36.46 -8.28 -30.86
CA SER A 109 37.01 -9.58 -31.29
C SER A 109 36.82 -9.81 -32.80
N LEU A 110 35.64 -9.50 -33.34
CA LEU A 110 35.38 -9.60 -34.78
C LEU A 110 36.22 -8.61 -35.59
N HIS A 111 36.38 -7.38 -35.11
CA HIS A 111 37.21 -6.37 -35.77
C HIS A 111 38.68 -6.79 -35.79
N GLU A 112 39.22 -7.24 -34.66
CA GLU A 112 40.59 -7.75 -34.57
C GLU A 112 40.82 -8.97 -35.47
N ARG A 113 39.85 -9.90 -35.55
CA ARG A 113 39.91 -11.04 -36.47
C ARG A 113 39.88 -10.59 -37.94
N LEU A 114 39.07 -9.59 -38.26
CA LEU A 114 38.98 -9.05 -39.62
C LEU A 114 40.27 -8.30 -40.01
N ASP A 115 40.84 -7.51 -39.10
CA ASP A 115 42.12 -6.83 -39.29
C ASP A 115 43.29 -7.81 -39.38
N SER A 116 43.24 -8.91 -38.61
CA SER A 116 44.22 -10.00 -38.68
C SER A 116 44.04 -10.88 -39.92
N ALA A 117 42.85 -10.91 -40.52
CA ALA A 117 42.58 -11.55 -41.81
C ALA A 117 42.89 -10.63 -43.01
N ARG A 118 42.97 -9.30 -42.77
CA ARG A 118 43.32 -8.30 -43.79
C ARG A 118 44.78 -8.26 -44.27
N PRO A 119 45.81 -8.93 -43.69
CA PRO A 119 47.14 -8.93 -44.29
C PRO A 119 47.27 -9.93 -45.46
N ALA A 120 46.25 -10.73 -45.79
CA ALA A 120 46.31 -11.67 -46.91
C ALA A 120 45.72 -11.15 -48.24
N ALA A 121 45.03 -9.99 -48.26
CA ALA A 121 44.28 -9.53 -49.44
C ALA A 121 44.68 -8.15 -49.99
N ALA A 122 45.82 -7.60 -49.60
CA ALA A 122 46.36 -6.36 -50.17
C ALA A 122 47.89 -6.50 -50.33
N PRO A 123 48.37 -7.08 -51.43
CA PRO A 123 48.55 -6.28 -52.64
C PRO A 123 48.42 -7.09 -53.95
N ALA A 124 47.28 -7.00 -54.64
CA ALA A 124 47.16 -7.55 -56.00
C ALA A 124 46.46 -6.62 -57.01
N ILE A 125 46.01 -5.44 -56.59
CA ILE A 125 45.26 -4.51 -57.48
C ILE A 125 46.15 -3.36 -57.99
N GLY A 126 47.40 -3.22 -57.52
CA GLY A 126 48.29 -2.12 -57.91
C GLY A 126 49.24 -2.39 -59.09
N SER A 127 49.31 -3.61 -59.65
CA SER A 127 50.35 -3.98 -60.63
C SER A 127 49.85 -4.23 -62.06
N LEU A 128 48.59 -3.94 -62.38
CA LEU A 128 48.04 -4.10 -63.75
C LEU A 128 48.03 -2.82 -64.60
N ASP A 129 48.44 -1.67 -64.05
CA ASP A 129 48.40 -0.37 -64.75
C ASP A 129 49.77 0.08 -65.32
N ALA A 130 50.84 -0.70 -65.11
CA ALA A 130 52.21 -0.31 -65.51
C ALA A 130 52.74 -0.99 -66.79
N THR A 131 51.93 -1.79 -67.49
CA THR A 131 52.42 -2.61 -68.63
C THR A 131 51.85 -2.22 -69.99
N HIS A 132 51.30 -1.01 -70.15
CA HIS A 132 50.75 -0.56 -71.43
C HIS A 132 51.29 0.77 -71.98
N GLU A 133 52.44 1.24 -71.47
CA GLU A 133 53.12 2.42 -72.04
C GLU A 133 54.65 2.26 -72.12
N ARG A 134 55.13 1.42 -73.06
CA ARG A 134 56.27 1.65 -73.98
C ARG A 134 56.73 0.39 -74.69
#